data_AF-Q75ZL2-F1
#
_entry.id   AF-Q75ZL2-F1
#
_cell.length_a   1.000
_cell.length_b   1.000
_cell.length_c   1.000
_cell.angle_alpha   90.00
_cell.angle_beta   90.00
_cell.angle_gamma   90.00
#
_symmetry.space_group_name_H-M   'P 1'
#
loop_
_entity.id
_entity.type
_entity.pdbx_description
1 polymer ?
#
loop_
_entity_poly.entity_id
_entity_poly.type
_entity_poly.pdbx_seq_one_letter_code
_entity_poly.pdbx_strand_id
1 'polypeptide(L)'
;MVRNPMELRIGRLHGLFVEHLLRDPGLREALPHPFVLVALDPSDPELMAYALEAAKRSAGEGPMVYALFQGEELRLIIAPEGPILPARAA
;
A
#
# COMPACT_ATOMS: atom_id res chain seq x y z
N MET A 1 0.20 -22.45 13.11
CA MET A 1 -0.58 -21.22 13.28
C MET A 1 -1.30 -20.93 11.98
N VAL A 2 -2.64 -20.87 12.00
CA VAL A 2 -3.42 -20.37 10.86
C VAL A 2 -3.18 -18.85 10.83
N ARG A 3 -2.64 -18.30 9.73
CA ARG A 3 -2.48 -16.85 9.59
C ARG A 3 -3.85 -16.18 9.62
N ASN A 4 -3.94 -15.01 10.25
CA ASN A 4 -5.20 -14.27 10.31
C ASN A 4 -5.65 -13.95 8.85
N PRO A 5 -6.91 -14.19 8.46
CA PRO A 5 -7.42 -13.86 7.13
C PRO A 5 -7.09 -12.42 6.68
N MET A 6 -7.04 -11.47 7.63
CA MET A 6 -6.67 -10.09 7.34
C MET A 6 -5.19 -9.91 6.96
N GLU A 7 -4.30 -10.62 7.64
CA GLU A 7 -2.86 -10.61 7.33
C GLU A 7 -2.60 -11.18 5.93
N LEU A 8 -3.38 -12.19 5.52
CA LEU A 8 -3.29 -12.75 4.17
C LEU A 8 -3.75 -11.75 3.10
N ARG A 9 -4.86 -11.05 3.35
CA ARG A 9 -5.40 -10.03 2.42
C ARG A 9 -4.44 -8.84 2.27
N ILE A 10 -3.93 -8.31 3.38
CA ILE A 10 -2.92 -7.23 3.36
C ILE A 10 -1.63 -7.69 2.69
N GLY A 11 -1.16 -8.89 3.04
CA GLY A 11 0.03 -9.47 2.43
C GLY A 11 -0.08 -9.57 0.90
N ARG A 12 -1.27 -9.89 0.38
CA ARG A 12 -1.54 -9.88 -1.06
C ARG A 12 -1.42 -8.46 -1.64
N LEU A 13 -2.06 -7.45 -1.05
CA LEU A 13 -1.95 -6.07 -1.55
C LEU A 13 -0.52 -5.53 -1.46
N HIS A 14 0.23 -5.88 -0.42
CA HIS A 14 1.65 -5.54 -0.30
C HIS A 14 2.47 -6.19 -1.41
N GLY A 15 2.21 -7.46 -1.73
CA GLY A 15 2.84 -8.15 -2.85
C GLY A 15 2.58 -7.45 -4.18
N LEU A 16 1.32 -7.10 -4.46
CA LEU A 16 0.95 -6.35 -5.67
C LEU A 16 1.63 -4.98 -5.74
N PHE A 17 1.70 -4.25 -4.63
CA PHE A 17 2.43 -2.99 -4.58
C PHE A 17 3.92 -3.15 -4.90
N VAL A 18 4.57 -4.19 -4.35
CA VAL A 18 5.98 -4.50 -4.65
C VAL A 18 6.15 -4.86 -6.13
N GLU A 19 5.24 -5.61 -6.73
CA GLU A 19 5.27 -5.88 -8.17
C GLU A 19 5.18 -4.60 -9.01
N HIS A 20 4.34 -3.63 -8.61
CA HIS A 20 4.29 -2.32 -9.26
C HIS A 20 5.62 -1.57 -9.13
N LEU A 21 6.25 -1.55 -7.94
CA LEU A 21 7.56 -0.91 -7.76
C LEU A 21 8.67 -1.55 -8.58
N LEU A 22 8.62 -2.87 -8.79
CA LEU A 22 9.61 -3.58 -9.60
C LEU A 22 9.44 -3.32 -11.10
N ARG A 23 8.21 -3.07 -11.56
CA ARG A 23 7.89 -2.81 -12.96
C ARG A 23 8.04 -1.34 -13.35
N ASP A 24 7.90 -0.42 -12.40
CA ASP A 24 7.98 1.02 -12.62
C ASP A 24 9.12 1.63 -11.79
N PRO A 25 10.35 1.74 -12.37
CA PRO A 25 11.48 2.37 -11.70
C PRO A 25 11.21 3.83 -11.31
N GLY A 26 10.42 4.56 -12.11
CA GLY A 26 10.07 5.95 -11.83
C GLY A 26 9.21 6.08 -10.59
N LEU A 27 8.27 5.15 -10.40
CA LEU A 27 7.50 5.07 -9.16
C LEU A 27 8.41 4.80 -7.95
N ARG A 28 9.37 3.87 -8.08
CA ARG A 28 10.31 3.57 -7.00
C ARG A 28 11.16 4.78 -6.60
N GLU A 29 11.59 5.57 -7.58
CA GLU A 29 12.38 6.79 -7.35
C GLU A 29 11.55 7.94 -6.76
N ALA A 30 10.24 7.97 -7.04
CA ALA A 30 9.33 8.99 -6.52
C ALA A 30 8.92 8.77 -5.05
N LEU A 31 9.13 7.58 -4.50
CA LEU A 31 8.77 7.26 -3.11
C LEU A 31 9.93 7.50 -2.14
N PRO A 32 9.64 7.92 -0.89
CA PRO A 32 10.65 8.03 0.14
C PRO A 32 11.23 6.65 0.47
N HIS A 33 12.49 6.60 0.93
CA HIS A 33 13.12 5.37 1.44
C HIS A 33 13.92 5.65 2.73
N PRO A 34 13.63 4.99 3.86
CA PRO A 34 12.57 3.99 4.06
C PRO A 34 11.16 4.61 4.15
N PHE A 35 10.13 3.79 4.08
CA PHE A 35 8.73 4.19 4.27
C PHE A 35 7.90 3.07 4.87
N VAL A 36 6.74 3.43 5.44
CA VAL A 36 5.73 2.49 5.93
C VAL A 36 4.59 2.42 4.90
N LEU A 37 4.38 1.24 4.33
CA LEU A 37 3.27 1.00 3.40
C LEU A 37 1.97 0.77 4.14
N VAL A 38 0.93 1.49 3.75
CA VAL A 38 -0.46 1.26 4.20
C VAL A 38 -1.32 0.97 2.98
N ALA A 39 -1.62 -0.31 2.74
CA ALA A 39 -2.50 -0.73 1.66
C ALA A 39 -3.98 -0.66 2.09
N LEU A 40 -4.79 0.05 1.31
CA LEU A 40 -6.20 0.31 1.57
C LEU A 40 -7.04 -0.10 0.36
N ASP A 41 -8.20 -0.71 0.58
CA ASP A 41 -9.23 -0.91 -0.45
C ASP A 41 -10.58 -0.36 0.06
N PRO A 42 -11.09 0.74 -0.50
CA PRO A 42 -12.39 1.31 -0.12
C PRO A 42 -13.59 0.36 -0.27
N SER A 43 -13.45 -0.68 -1.10
CA SER A 43 -14.47 -1.72 -1.28
C SER A 43 -14.48 -2.73 -0.12
N ASP A 44 -13.51 -2.65 0.79
CA ASP A 44 -13.25 -3.59 1.87
C ASP A 44 -13.01 -2.86 3.21
N PRO A 45 -14.08 -2.40 3.87
CA PRO A 45 -13.97 -1.57 5.07
C PRO A 45 -13.26 -2.25 6.25
N GLU A 46 -13.38 -3.58 6.36
CA GLU A 46 -12.72 -4.36 7.42
C GLU A 46 -11.19 -4.37 7.22
N LEU A 47 -10.74 -4.54 5.97
CA LEU A 47 -9.33 -4.43 5.61
C LEU A 47 -8.78 -3.04 5.87
N MET A 48 -9.52 -1.99 5.51
CA MET A 48 -9.11 -0.62 5.79
C MET A 48 -8.93 -0.37 7.29
N ALA A 49 -9.92 -0.75 8.10
CA ALA A 49 -9.84 -0.57 9.54
C ALA A 49 -8.62 -1.30 10.13
N TYR A 50 -8.41 -2.55 9.72
CA TYR A 50 -7.26 -3.32 10.17
C TYR A 50 -5.92 -2.68 9.74
N ALA A 51 -5.80 -2.25 8.47
CA ALA A 51 -4.59 -1.65 7.94
C ALA A 51 -4.25 -0.32 8.63
N LEU A 52 -5.27 0.51 8.90
CA LEU A 52 -5.09 1.77 9.62
C LEU A 52 -4.70 1.57 11.08
N GLU A 53 -5.31 0.59 11.78
CA GLU A 53 -4.89 0.25 13.15
C GLU A 53 -3.47 -0.33 13.19
N ALA A 54 -3.09 -1.13 12.19
CA ALA A 54 -1.71 -1.60 12.05
C ALA A 54 -0.74 -0.45 11.82
N ALA A 55 -1.07 0.51 10.95
CA ALA A 55 -0.24 1.67 10.64
C ALA A 55 0.01 2.54 11.88
N LYS A 56 -0.97 2.69 12.78
CA LYS A 56 -0.79 3.43 14.05
C LYS A 56 0.31 2.82 14.92
N ARG A 57 0.47 1.49 14.90
CA ARG A 57 1.53 0.80 15.66
C ARG A 57 2.91 1.02 15.07
N SER A 58 3.00 1.27 13.78
CA SER A 58 4.23 1.61 13.06
C SER A 58 4.46 3.11 12.91
N ALA A 59 3.70 3.93 13.65
CA ALA A 59 3.90 5.38 13.68
C ALA A 59 5.30 5.71 14.23
N GLY A 60 6.09 6.42 13.42
CA GLY A 60 7.47 6.80 13.77
C GLY A 60 8.56 5.94 13.11
N GLU A 61 8.20 4.85 12.43
CA GLU A 61 9.17 4.03 11.66
C GLU A 61 9.58 4.67 10.32
N GLY A 62 8.85 5.70 9.88
CA GLY A 62 9.11 6.42 8.64
C GLY A 62 7.87 7.18 8.14
N PRO A 63 7.98 7.84 6.98
CA PRO A 63 6.83 8.44 6.31
C PRO A 63 5.81 7.36 5.92
N MET A 64 4.53 7.71 6.05
CA MET A 64 3.42 6.85 5.60
C MET A 64 3.20 7.02 4.10
N VAL A 65 3.14 5.90 3.39
CA VAL A 65 2.74 5.84 1.98
C VAL A 65 1.45 5.05 1.90
N TYR A 66 0.37 5.69 1.49
CA TYR A 66 -0.94 5.06 1.37
C TYR A 66 -1.14 4.59 -0.07
N ALA A 67 -1.30 3.27 -0.25
CA ALA A 67 -1.61 2.67 -1.54
C ALA A 67 -3.11 2.35 -1.59
N LEU A 68 -3.84 3.05 -2.44
CA LEU A 68 -5.27 2.86 -2.66
C LEU A 68 -5.49 1.87 -3.80
N PHE A 69 -6.10 0.75 -3.43
CA PHE A 69 -6.52 -0.32 -4.32
C PHE A 69 -8.01 -0.25 -4.60
N GLN A 70 -8.40 -0.86 -5.72
CA GLN A 70 -9.78 -1.23 -6.01
C GLN A 70 -9.76 -2.72 -6.38
N GLY A 71 -10.00 -3.60 -5.41
CA GLY A 71 -9.67 -5.02 -5.53
C GLY A 71 -8.15 -5.20 -5.60
N GLU A 72 -7.66 -5.74 -6.72
CA GLU A 72 -6.21 -5.97 -6.94
C GLU A 72 -5.54 -4.87 -7.77
N GLU A 73 -6.30 -3.88 -8.26
CA GLU A 73 -5.77 -2.80 -9.07
C GLU A 73 -5.27 -1.65 -8.18
N LEU A 74 -4.00 -1.26 -8.30
CA LEU A 74 -3.45 -0.08 -7.63
C LEU A 74 -3.87 1.19 -8.40
N ARG A 75 -4.63 2.08 -7.75
CA ARG A 75 -5.26 3.24 -8.39
C ARG A 75 -4.57 4.55 -8.09
N LEU A 76 -4.09 4.70 -6.85
CA LEU A 76 -3.49 5.94 -6.37
C LEU A 76 -2.51 5.61 -5.25
N ILE A 77 -1.40 6.34 -5.22
CA ILE A 77 -0.48 6.34 -4.10
C ILE A 77 -0.47 7.75 -3.52
N ILE A 78 -0.62 7.87 -2.21
CA ILE A 78 -0.51 9.14 -1.50
C ILE A 78 0.78 9.07 -0.69
N ALA A 79 1.81 9.76 -1.20
CA ALA A 79 3.10 9.94 -0.55
C ALA A 79 3.16 11.33 0.13
N PRO A 80 4.11 11.57 1.06
CA PRO A 80 4.30 12.88 1.67
C PRO A 80 4.52 14.01 0.66
N GLU A 81 5.16 13.71 -0.47
CA GLU A 81 5.49 14.65 -1.54
C GLU A 81 4.27 14.98 -2.41
N GLY A 82 3.22 14.15 -2.33
CA GLY A 82 1.98 14.34 -3.05
C GLY A 82 1.38 13.04 -3.61
N PRO A 83 0.24 13.14 -4.30
CA PRO A 83 -0.38 12.01 -4.97
C PRO A 83 0.43 11.58 -6.21
N ILE A 84 0.58 10.27 -6.38
CA ILE A 84 1.25 9.64 -7.52
C ILE A 84 0.24 8.69 -8.19
N LEU A 85 0.05 8.87 -9.50
CA LEU A 85 -0.75 7.95 -10.32
C LEU A 85 0.19 6.87 -10.86
N PRO A 86 0.01 5.59 -10.50
CA PRO A 86 0.79 4.52 -11.08
C PRO A 86 0.52 4.43 -12.58
N ALA A 87 1.55 4.08 -13.36
CA ALA A 87 1.35 3.77 -14.77
C ALA A 87 0.33 2.63 -14.89
N ARG A 88 -0.77 2.86 -15.63
CA ARG A 88 -1.73 1.79 -15.90
C ARG A 88 -1.03 0.73 -16.75
N ALA A 89 -1.11 -0.52 -16.32
CA ALA A 89 -0.88 -1.63 -17.24
C ALA A 89 -2.01 -1.57 -18.28
N ALA A 90 -1.67 -1.15 -19.50
CA ALA A 90 -2.57 -1.17 -20.65
C ALA A 90 -2.79 -2.60 -21.16
#